data_AF-A0A1B6L4T0-F1
#
_entry.id   AF-A0A1B6L4T0-F1
#
_cell.length_a   1.000
_cell.length_b   1.000
_cell.length_c   1.000
_cell.angle_alpha   90.00
_cell.angle_beta   90.00
_cell.angle_gamma   90.00
#
_symmetry.space_group_name_H-M   'P 1'
#
loop_
_entity.id
_entity.type
_entity.pdbx_description
1 polymer ?
#
loop_
_entity_poly.entity_id
_entity_poly.type
_entity_poly.pdbx_seq_one_letter_code
_entity_poly.pdbx_strand_id
1 'polypeptide(L)'
;EMLVMATDTSGHVGFTFVRLTVTDVNDNAPKFLLPEYLACVPSNLTVNSGFRKVRATDPDKGPAAQVTYTLQALQDSEIHQLFGVHPISGTLYLQQSAISLEGQVYQFFVRATDRGSPPLHSDVPVRVYIMDFSDEPPTFQRTDETFYVPEDAPIGYNITQLVLSSLLQVDYRLLSTGSQFSVGPDGWLYLSAALDREAAPL
;
A
#
# COMPACT_ATOMS: atom_id res chain seq x y z
N GLU A 1 -33.19 16.21 3.03
CA GLU A 1 -34.53 16.22 3.64
C GLU A 1 -35.55 16.50 2.54
N MET A 2 -36.74 15.92 2.61
CA MET A 2 -37.80 16.11 1.62
C MET A 2 -39.10 16.49 2.34
N LEU A 3 -39.76 17.55 1.87
CA LEU A 3 -41.08 17.97 2.38
C LEU A 3 -42.16 17.18 1.64
N VAL A 4 -43.03 16.51 2.39
CA VAL A 4 -44.15 15.74 1.87
C VAL A 4 -45.45 16.41 2.28
N MET A 5 -46.37 16.58 1.33
CA MET A 5 -47.72 17.10 1.55
C MET A 5 -48.74 16.00 1.24
N ALA A 6 -49.73 15.83 2.11
CA ALA A 6 -50.93 15.04 1.84
C ALA A 6 -52.15 15.97 1.75
N THR A 7 -53.10 15.64 0.88
CA THR A 7 -54.35 16.41 0.69
C THR A 7 -55.55 15.47 0.68
N ASP A 8 -56.60 15.79 1.44
CA ASP A 8 -57.85 15.02 1.42
C ASP A 8 -58.80 15.48 0.29
N THR A 9 -59.89 14.73 0.07
CA THR A 9 -60.87 15.04 -0.99
C THR A 9 -61.68 16.32 -0.73
N SER A 10 -61.61 16.87 0.49
CA SER A 10 -62.19 18.17 0.85
C SER A 10 -61.19 19.33 0.78
N GLY A 11 -59.93 19.07 0.46
CA GLY A 11 -58.88 20.09 0.27
C GLY A 11 -58.07 20.42 1.53
N HIS A 12 -58.23 19.71 2.65
CA HIS A 12 -57.35 19.92 3.80
C HIS A 12 -55.97 19.33 3.53
N VAL A 13 -54.93 20.00 4.04
CA VAL A 13 -53.54 19.61 3.82
C VAL A 13 -52.80 19.31 5.12
N GLY A 14 -51.89 18.36 5.05
CA GLY A 14 -50.92 18.06 6.11
C GLY A 14 -49.51 18.00 5.54
N PHE A 15 -48.52 18.46 6.31
CA PHE A 15 -47.11 18.48 5.93
C PHE A 15 -46.28 17.61 6.87
N THR A 16 -45.26 16.95 6.33
CA THR A 16 -44.24 16.28 7.13
C THR A 16 -42.89 16.33 6.43
N PHE A 17 -41.81 16.23 7.19
CA PHE A 17 -40.47 16.07 6.64
C PHE A 17 -40.07 14.60 6.65
N VAL A 18 -39.60 14.11 5.51
CA VAL A 18 -38.95 12.81 5.38
C VAL A 18 -37.44 13.02 5.26
N ARG A 19 -36.68 12.40 6.17
CA ARG A 19 -35.21 12.37 6.11
C ARG A 19 -34.78 11.04 5.50
N LEU A 20 -34.21 11.10 4.31
CA LEU A 20 -33.54 9.96 3.68
C LEU A 20 -32.04 10.08 3.91
N THR A 21 -31.44 9.00 4.41
CA THR A 21 -29.98 8.83 4.47
C THR A 21 -29.65 7.66 3.57
N VAL A 22 -28.84 7.90 2.53
CA VAL A 22 -28.30 6.81 1.71
C VAL A 22 -27.18 6.16 2.52
N THR A 23 -27.33 4.87 2.82
CA THR A 23 -26.27 4.07 3.45
C THR A 23 -25.29 3.61 2.38
N ASP A 24 -24.02 3.69 2.70
CA ASP A 24 -22.95 3.18 1.85
C ASP A 24 -23.04 1.65 1.75
N VAL A 25 -22.78 1.10 0.57
CA VAL A 25 -22.62 -0.34 0.37
C VAL A 25 -21.11 -0.56 0.22
N ASN A 26 -20.55 -1.51 0.97
CA ASN A 26 -19.14 -1.89 0.84
C ASN A 26 -18.92 -2.57 -0.52
N ASP A 27 -18.57 -1.79 -1.54
CA ASP A 27 -18.38 -2.27 -2.91
C ASP A 27 -16.94 -2.11 -3.42
N ASN A 28 -16.07 -1.47 -2.63
CA ASN A 28 -14.65 -1.39 -2.91
C ASN A 28 -13.88 -2.32 -1.96
N ALA A 29 -12.94 -3.08 -2.53
CA ALA A 29 -12.02 -3.86 -1.73
C ALA A 29 -10.74 -3.05 -1.48
N PRO A 30 -10.04 -3.28 -0.35
CA PRO A 30 -8.75 -2.64 -0.09
C PRO A 30 -7.79 -2.93 -1.24
N LYS A 31 -7.02 -1.93 -1.68
CA LYS A 31 -6.04 -2.06 -2.76
C LYS A 31 -4.64 -1.76 -2.27
N PHE A 32 -3.71 -2.71 -2.43
CA PHE A 32 -2.30 -2.50 -2.12
C PHE A 32 -1.65 -1.48 -3.07
N LEU A 33 -0.72 -0.69 -2.53
CA LEU A 33 0.02 0.33 -3.30
C LEU A 33 1.01 -0.26 -4.31
N LEU A 34 1.51 -1.46 -4.03
CA LEU A 34 2.46 -2.18 -4.87
C LEU A 34 1.89 -3.54 -5.26
N PRO A 35 2.20 -4.05 -6.46
CA PRO A 35 1.78 -5.38 -6.89
C PRO A 35 2.55 -6.51 -6.16
N GLU A 36 3.74 -6.21 -5.62
CA GLU A 36 4.56 -7.11 -4.81
C GLU A 36 5.37 -6.32 -3.77
N TYR A 37 5.71 -6.96 -2.65
CA TYR A 37 6.64 -6.40 -1.67
C TYR A 37 7.86 -7.31 -1.51
N LEU A 38 9.05 -6.74 -1.71
CA LEU A 38 10.33 -7.41 -1.52
C LEU A 38 11.02 -6.90 -0.26
N ALA A 39 11.65 -7.79 0.49
CA ALA A 39 12.47 -7.44 1.65
C ALA A 39 13.75 -8.28 1.70
N CYS A 40 14.87 -7.62 2.00
CA CYS A 40 16.11 -8.27 2.41
C CYS A 40 16.24 -8.06 3.93
N VAL A 41 16.31 -9.15 4.68
CA VAL A 41 16.30 -9.14 6.14
C VAL A 41 17.65 -9.68 6.63
N PRO A 42 18.44 -8.90 7.39
CA PRO A 42 19.67 -9.42 7.98
C PRO A 42 19.36 -10.59 8.91
N SER A 43 20.15 -11.67 8.87
CA SER A 43 19.92 -12.83 9.74
C SER A 43 20.03 -12.51 11.24
N ASN A 44 20.81 -11.47 11.59
CA ASN A 44 20.95 -10.97 12.95
C ASN A 44 19.88 -9.92 13.35
N LEU A 45 18.86 -9.69 12.53
CA LEU A 45 17.77 -8.78 12.85
C LEU A 45 17.11 -9.19 14.18
N THR A 46 16.90 -8.23 15.07
CA THR A 46 16.35 -8.49 16.40
C THR A 46 14.92 -9.04 16.30
N VAL A 47 14.60 -10.06 17.09
CA VAL A 47 13.23 -10.60 17.19
C VAL A 47 12.25 -9.49 17.61
N ASN A 48 11.05 -9.52 17.03
CA ASN A 48 9.98 -8.53 17.11
C ASN A 48 10.28 -7.17 16.46
N SER A 49 11.44 -7.00 15.81
CA SER A 49 11.69 -5.79 15.02
C SER A 49 11.02 -5.87 13.65
N GLY A 50 10.51 -4.72 13.20
CA GLY A 50 9.87 -4.58 11.89
C GLY A 50 10.91 -4.37 10.79
N PHE A 51 10.71 -5.00 9.63
CA PHE A 51 11.65 -4.92 8.50
C PHE A 51 11.01 -4.35 7.22
N ARG A 52 9.68 -4.43 7.08
CA ARG A 52 8.98 -3.92 5.90
C ARG A 52 7.57 -3.48 6.26
N LYS A 53 7.08 -2.41 5.67
CA LYS A 53 5.68 -1.97 5.80
C LYS A 53 4.93 -2.26 4.51
N VAL A 54 3.83 -3.01 4.60
CA VAL A 54 2.85 -3.11 3.52
C VAL A 54 1.78 -2.05 3.70
N ARG A 55 1.20 -1.57 2.60
CA ARG A 55 0.12 -0.59 2.64
C ARG A 55 -0.94 -0.89 1.59
N ALA A 56 -2.18 -0.93 2.05
CA ALA A 56 -3.37 -0.91 1.22
C ALA A 56 -4.27 0.27 1.61
N THR A 57 -5.08 0.72 0.66
CA THR A 57 -6.04 1.82 0.81
C THR A 57 -7.39 1.35 0.31
N ASP A 58 -8.45 1.78 0.99
CA ASP A 58 -9.83 1.52 0.62
C ASP A 58 -10.54 2.87 0.44
N PRO A 59 -11.16 3.15 -0.74
CA PRO A 59 -11.81 4.42 -1.02
C PRO A 59 -13.19 4.59 -0.34
N ASP A 60 -13.71 3.55 0.32
CA ASP A 60 -14.97 3.62 1.05
C ASP A 60 -14.87 4.52 2.29
N LYS A 61 -15.96 4.66 3.04
CA LYS A 61 -16.03 5.51 4.24
C LYS A 61 -16.31 4.71 5.51
N GLY A 62 -15.89 5.27 6.64
CA GLY A 62 -16.18 4.67 7.95
C GLY A 62 -15.52 3.29 8.09
N PRO A 63 -16.21 2.28 8.65
CA PRO A 63 -15.67 0.92 8.80
C PRO A 63 -15.25 0.23 7.50
N ALA A 64 -15.94 0.49 6.39
CA ALA A 64 -15.58 -0.02 5.06
C ALA A 64 -14.20 0.49 4.61
N ALA A 65 -13.79 1.68 5.06
CA ALA A 65 -12.45 2.22 4.80
C ALA A 65 -11.34 1.63 5.70
N GLN A 66 -11.70 0.89 6.77
CA GLN A 66 -10.76 0.47 7.80
C GLN A 66 -10.08 -0.84 7.44
N VAL A 67 -8.84 -0.75 6.97
CA VAL A 67 -8.04 -1.90 6.57
C VAL A 67 -7.37 -2.57 7.77
N THR A 68 -7.47 -3.90 7.85
CA THR A 68 -6.73 -4.77 8.77
C THR A 68 -5.86 -5.75 7.99
N TYR A 69 -4.63 -5.98 8.44
CA TYR A 69 -3.66 -6.85 7.77
C TYR A 69 -3.52 -8.22 8.45
N THR A 70 -3.44 -9.29 7.66
CA THR A 70 -3.15 -10.65 8.15
C THR A 70 -2.17 -11.36 7.22
N LEU A 71 -1.33 -12.23 7.81
CA LEU A 71 -0.41 -13.06 7.03
C LEU A 71 -1.17 -14.30 6.54
N GLN A 72 -1.08 -14.58 5.24
CA GLN A 72 -1.69 -15.73 4.59
C GLN A 72 -0.57 -16.69 4.12
N ALA A 73 -0.43 -17.78 4.86
CA ALA A 73 0.44 -18.90 4.56
C ALA A 73 -0.22 -20.21 5.05
N LEU A 74 0.27 -21.35 4.58
CA LEU A 74 -0.21 -22.67 5.05
C LEU A 74 -0.06 -22.75 6.58
N GLN A 75 -1.09 -23.24 7.28
CA GLN A 75 -1.18 -23.21 8.76
C GLN A 75 0.03 -23.85 9.47
N ASP A 76 0.66 -24.86 8.86
CA ASP A 76 1.84 -25.55 9.39
C ASP A 76 3.17 -25.10 8.74
N SER A 77 3.18 -23.98 8.02
CA SER A 77 4.41 -23.46 7.41
C SER A 77 5.30 -22.75 8.43
N GLU A 78 6.61 -22.85 8.21
CA GLU A 78 7.64 -22.09 8.95
C GLU A 78 7.40 -20.57 8.89
N ILE A 79 6.63 -20.09 7.91
CA ILE A 79 6.32 -18.67 7.71
C ILE A 79 5.57 -18.08 8.90
N HIS A 80 4.54 -18.79 9.43
CA HIS A 80 3.80 -18.32 10.61
C HIS A 80 4.62 -18.39 11.90
N GLN A 81 5.73 -19.13 11.90
CA GLN A 81 6.66 -19.19 13.04
C GLN A 81 7.71 -18.08 12.95
N LEU A 82 8.13 -17.71 11.74
CA LEU A 82 9.23 -16.78 11.51
C LEU A 82 8.77 -15.33 11.30
N PHE A 83 7.62 -15.09 10.67
CA PHE A 83 7.16 -13.75 10.30
C PHE A 83 5.78 -13.45 10.87
N GLY A 84 5.57 -12.20 11.27
CA GLY A 84 4.27 -11.67 11.64
C GLY A 84 3.96 -10.37 10.88
N VAL A 85 2.69 -9.97 10.88
CA VAL A 85 2.26 -8.66 10.37
C VAL A 85 1.44 -7.95 11.44
N HIS A 86 1.78 -6.69 11.72
CA HIS A 86 1.01 -5.89 12.65
C HIS A 86 -0.33 -5.47 12.01
N PRO A 87 -1.48 -5.78 12.64
CA PRO A 87 -2.79 -5.76 11.98
C PRO A 87 -3.26 -4.37 11.56
N ILE A 88 -2.73 -3.30 12.17
CA ILE A 88 -3.14 -1.91 11.87
C ILE A 88 -2.10 -1.19 11.01
N SER A 89 -0.81 -1.41 11.30
CA SER A 89 0.26 -0.64 10.65
C SER A 89 0.74 -1.28 9.36
N GLY A 90 0.45 -2.57 9.15
CA GLY A 90 1.00 -3.36 8.05
C GLY A 90 2.50 -3.61 8.19
N THR A 91 3.08 -3.40 9.37
CA THR A 91 4.51 -3.67 9.61
C THR A 91 4.74 -5.18 9.72
N LEU A 92 5.49 -5.73 8.76
CA LEU A 92 6.06 -7.07 8.84
C LEU A 92 7.23 -7.08 9.82
N TYR A 93 7.24 -8.08 10.70
CA TYR A 93 8.25 -8.23 11.75
C TYR A 93 8.67 -9.68 11.92
N LEU A 94 9.82 -9.87 12.54
CA LEU A 94 10.39 -11.18 12.79
C LEU A 94 9.86 -11.76 14.11
N GLN A 95 9.35 -12.99 14.12
CA GLN A 95 8.84 -13.67 15.32
C GLN A 95 9.88 -14.55 16.03
N GLN A 96 10.87 -15.05 15.29
CA GLN A 96 11.93 -15.92 15.79
C GLN A 96 13.28 -15.52 15.19
N SER A 97 14.39 -16.00 15.77
CA SER A 97 15.71 -15.70 15.21
C SER A 97 15.84 -16.22 13.77
N ALA A 98 16.40 -15.40 12.89
CA ALA A 98 16.73 -15.79 11.52
C ALA A 98 18.21 -16.21 11.36
N ILE A 99 18.96 -16.28 12.47
CA ILE A 99 20.33 -16.81 12.50
C ILE A 99 20.25 -18.27 12.04
N SER A 100 21.14 -18.70 11.13
CA SER A 100 21.15 -20.00 10.43
C SER A 100 20.15 -20.16 9.27
N LEU A 101 19.40 -19.11 8.94
CA LEU A 101 18.51 -19.08 7.77
C LEU A 101 19.09 -18.24 6.62
N GLU A 102 20.36 -17.87 6.67
CA GLU A 102 21.05 -17.11 5.62
C GLU A 102 20.91 -17.81 4.25
N GLY A 103 20.62 -17.01 3.22
CA GLY A 103 20.41 -17.51 1.86
C GLY A 103 19.00 -18.04 1.57
N GLN A 104 18.15 -18.18 2.59
CA GLN A 104 16.78 -18.67 2.41
C GLN A 104 15.85 -17.60 1.83
N VAL A 105 14.88 -18.05 1.03
CA VAL A 105 13.84 -17.22 0.43
C VAL A 105 12.47 -17.71 0.86
N TYR A 106 11.70 -16.81 1.46
CA TYR A 106 10.32 -17.06 1.87
C TYR A 106 9.35 -16.30 0.97
N GLN A 107 8.26 -16.96 0.59
CA GLN A 107 7.19 -16.37 -0.22
C GLN A 107 5.84 -16.65 0.43
N PHE A 108 5.06 -15.61 0.67
CA PHE A 108 3.73 -15.69 1.26
C PHE A 108 2.86 -14.53 0.78
N PHE A 109 1.59 -14.52 1.17
CA PHE A 109 0.69 -13.41 0.90
C PHE A 109 0.40 -12.63 2.17
N VAL A 110 0.20 -11.32 2.03
CA VAL A 110 -0.45 -10.51 3.07
C VAL A 110 -1.82 -10.11 2.56
N ARG A 111 -2.82 -10.36 3.38
CA ARG A 111 -4.21 -9.97 3.13
C ARG A 111 -4.53 -8.64 3.78
N ALA A 112 -5.12 -7.73 3.02
CA ALA A 112 -5.78 -6.54 3.53
C ALA A 112 -7.29 -6.76 3.46
N THR A 113 -7.97 -6.67 4.61
CA THR A 113 -9.43 -6.84 4.72
C THR A 113 -10.03 -5.56 5.29
N ASP A 114 -11.13 -5.09 4.70
CA ASP A 114 -11.92 -3.99 5.27
C ASP A 114 -12.74 -4.44 6.50
N ARG A 115 -13.55 -3.53 7.07
CA ARG A 115 -14.55 -3.86 8.10
C ARG A 115 -15.98 -3.57 7.62
N GLY A 116 -16.21 -3.67 6.31
CA GLY A 116 -17.53 -3.56 5.70
C GLY A 116 -18.37 -4.82 5.91
N SER A 117 -19.59 -4.80 5.37
CA SER A 117 -20.51 -5.94 5.42
C SER A 117 -21.17 -6.15 4.04
N PRO A 118 -20.84 -7.25 3.32
CA PRO A 118 -19.83 -8.25 3.67
C PRO A 118 -18.40 -7.65 3.62
N PRO A 119 -17.43 -8.23 4.36
CA PRO A 119 -16.05 -7.77 4.29
C PRO A 119 -15.43 -8.13 2.94
N LEU A 120 -14.74 -7.18 2.31
CA LEU A 120 -13.95 -7.40 1.10
C LEU A 120 -12.46 -7.40 1.45
N HIS A 121 -11.66 -7.99 0.56
CA HIS A 121 -10.23 -8.12 0.76
C HIS A 121 -9.46 -8.17 -0.55
N SER A 122 -8.15 -7.91 -0.45
CA SER A 122 -7.17 -8.26 -1.46
C SER A 122 -5.95 -8.90 -0.82
N ASP A 123 -5.16 -9.60 -1.64
CA ASP A 123 -3.93 -10.26 -1.24
C ASP A 123 -2.76 -9.70 -2.06
N VAL A 124 -1.58 -9.52 -1.44
CA VAL A 124 -0.35 -9.13 -2.13
C VAL A 124 0.78 -10.11 -1.84
N PRO A 125 1.56 -10.54 -2.85
CA PRO A 125 2.72 -11.38 -2.63
C PRO A 125 3.83 -10.60 -1.91
N VAL A 126 4.44 -11.27 -0.94
CA VAL A 126 5.61 -10.82 -0.21
C VAL A 126 6.72 -11.85 -0.39
N ARG A 127 7.90 -11.38 -0.78
CA ARG A 127 9.11 -12.20 -0.86
C ARG A 127 10.17 -11.64 0.07
N VAL A 128 10.64 -12.50 0.98
CA VAL A 128 11.66 -12.18 1.97
C VAL A 128 12.90 -13.00 1.68
N TYR A 129 14.04 -12.34 1.51
CA TYR A 129 15.35 -12.96 1.44
C TYR A 129 16.08 -12.72 2.77
N ILE A 130 16.55 -13.79 3.41
CA ILE A 130 17.40 -13.67 4.60
C ILE A 130 18.85 -13.53 4.13
N MET A 131 19.42 -12.35 4.34
CA MET A 131 20.80 -12.03 3.95
C MET A 131 21.78 -12.28 5.09
N ASP A 132 23.04 -12.49 4.75
CA ASP A 132 24.09 -12.56 5.76
C ASP A 132 24.20 -11.21 6.48
N PHE A 133 24.53 -11.22 7.78
CA PHE A 133 24.63 -9.97 8.55
C PHE A 133 25.78 -9.06 8.08
N SER A 134 26.73 -9.59 7.30
CA SER A 134 27.81 -8.84 6.67
C SER A 134 27.45 -8.29 5.29
N ASP A 135 26.28 -8.66 4.73
CA ASP A 135 25.84 -8.13 3.44
C ASP A 135 25.39 -6.66 3.57
N GLU A 136 25.84 -5.83 2.62
CA GLU A 136 25.48 -4.41 2.54
C GLU A 136 24.60 -4.14 1.30
N PRO A 137 23.25 -4.26 1.39
CA PRO A 137 22.38 -3.99 0.26
C PRO A 137 22.39 -2.50 -0.12
N PRO A 138 21.99 -2.15 -1.37
CA PRO A 138 21.84 -0.76 -1.77
C PRO A 138 20.88 -0.01 -0.84
N THR A 139 21.31 1.14 -0.32
CA THR A 139 20.51 1.99 0.58
C THR A 139 20.36 3.39 0.02
N PHE A 140 19.12 3.89 -0.08
CA PHE A 140 18.88 5.28 -0.48
C PHE A 140 19.27 6.24 0.67
N GLN A 141 19.95 7.33 0.34
CA GLN A 141 20.37 8.32 1.34
C GLN A 141 19.19 9.14 1.90
N ARG A 142 18.13 9.29 1.10
CA ARG A 142 16.94 10.06 1.46
C ARG A 142 15.71 9.18 1.38
N THR A 143 14.94 9.16 2.46
CA THR A 143 13.68 8.45 2.58
C THR A 143 12.57 9.49 2.78
N ASP A 144 11.54 9.45 1.93
CA ASP A 144 10.32 10.26 2.06
C ASP A 144 10.43 11.76 1.70
N GLU A 145 11.11 12.10 0.61
CA GLU A 145 11.05 13.46 0.04
C GLU A 145 9.80 13.65 -0.83
N THR A 146 9.15 14.81 -0.68
CA THR A 146 8.05 15.24 -1.56
C THR A 146 8.57 16.20 -2.60
N PHE A 147 8.26 15.93 -3.87
CA PHE A 147 8.60 16.78 -5.01
C PHE A 147 7.32 17.34 -5.64
N TYR A 148 7.39 18.59 -6.08
CA TYR A 148 6.30 19.25 -6.80
C TYR A 148 6.72 19.41 -8.26
N VAL A 149 5.96 18.83 -9.17
CA VAL A 149 6.22 18.87 -10.61
C VAL A 149 5.13 19.72 -11.27
N PRO A 150 5.49 20.78 -12.01
CA PRO A 150 4.52 21.56 -12.79
C PRO A 150 3.82 20.69 -13.84
N GLU A 151 2.52 20.87 -14.05
CA GLU A 151 1.77 20.08 -15.05
C GLU A 151 2.20 20.37 -16.49
N ASP A 152 2.68 21.58 -16.74
CA ASP A 152 3.21 22.05 -18.02
C ASP A 152 4.69 21.66 -18.25
N ALA A 153 5.29 20.89 -17.33
CA ALA A 153 6.64 20.40 -17.47
C ALA A 153 6.77 19.51 -18.73
N PRO A 154 7.81 19.71 -19.55
CA PRO A 154 8.00 18.93 -20.77
C PRO A 154 8.39 17.48 -20.45
N ILE A 155 8.08 16.56 -21.37
CA ILE A 155 8.59 15.19 -21.32
C ILE A 155 10.12 15.23 -21.30
N GLY A 156 10.73 14.47 -20.40
CA GLY A 156 12.17 14.50 -20.10
C GLY A 156 12.55 15.45 -18.96
N TYR A 157 11.60 16.13 -18.32
CA TYR A 157 11.86 16.96 -17.16
C TYR A 157 12.44 16.13 -16.00
N ASN A 158 13.65 16.47 -15.56
CA ASN A 158 14.32 15.82 -14.44
C ASN A 158 13.75 16.31 -13.11
N ILE A 159 13.25 15.38 -12.30
CA ILE A 159 12.61 15.66 -11.01
C ILE A 159 13.66 15.64 -9.90
N THR A 160 14.40 14.55 -9.80
CA THR A 160 15.46 14.37 -8.81
C THR A 160 16.38 13.22 -9.22
N GLN A 161 17.59 13.22 -8.66
CA GLN A 161 18.50 12.08 -8.79
C GLN A 161 18.46 11.24 -7.52
N LEU A 162 18.17 9.96 -7.66
CA LEU A 162 18.13 9.00 -6.56
C LEU A 162 19.55 8.61 -6.15
N VAL A 163 20.02 9.20 -5.07
CA VAL A 163 21.34 8.90 -4.50
C VAL A 163 21.25 7.73 -3.52
N LEU A 164 22.06 6.71 -3.76
CA LEU A 164 22.17 5.53 -2.91
C LEU A 164 23.63 5.21 -2.58
N SER A 165 23.83 4.42 -1.52
CA SER A 165 25.10 3.80 -1.16
C SER A 165 25.05 2.32 -1.53
N SER A 166 25.98 1.86 -2.36
CA SER A 166 26.16 0.45 -2.70
C SER A 166 27.61 0.16 -3.10
N LEU A 167 28.06 -1.06 -2.83
CA LEU A 167 29.38 -1.56 -3.26
C LEU A 167 29.36 -2.13 -4.68
N LEU A 168 28.17 -2.31 -5.27
CA LEU A 168 27.98 -2.94 -6.58
C LEU A 168 27.19 -2.02 -7.52
N GLN A 169 27.19 -2.36 -8.81
CA GLN A 169 26.31 -1.71 -9.79
C GLN A 169 24.85 -2.03 -9.46
N VAL A 170 23.98 -1.03 -9.63
CA VAL A 170 22.57 -1.09 -9.29
C VAL A 170 21.70 -0.82 -10.52
N ASP A 171 20.55 -1.48 -10.55
CA ASP A 171 19.50 -1.22 -11.53
C ASP A 171 18.31 -0.56 -10.85
N TYR A 172 17.74 0.44 -11.52
CA TYR A 172 16.58 1.17 -11.03
C TYR A 172 15.31 0.69 -11.72
N ARG A 173 14.23 0.52 -10.95
CA ARG A 173 12.89 0.25 -11.47
C ARG A 173 11.83 0.93 -10.62
N LEU A 174 10.82 1.51 -11.28
CA LEU A 174 9.62 1.97 -10.60
C LEU A 174 8.69 0.79 -10.33
N LEU A 175 8.16 0.70 -9.11
CA LEU A 175 7.25 -0.37 -8.70
C LEU A 175 5.78 0.08 -8.67
N SER A 176 5.52 1.39 -8.78
CA SER A 176 4.17 1.96 -8.82
C SER A 176 3.59 1.92 -10.23
N THR A 177 2.26 2.01 -10.31
CA THR A 177 1.48 1.80 -11.54
C THR A 177 1.20 3.09 -12.35
N GLY A 178 2.10 4.08 -12.29
CA GLY A 178 2.00 5.32 -13.06
C GLY A 178 2.91 5.30 -14.29
N SER A 179 2.35 5.55 -15.48
CA SER A 179 3.12 5.63 -16.74
C SER A 179 3.75 7.00 -17.00
N GLN A 180 3.42 8.00 -16.17
CA GLN A 180 3.88 9.37 -16.34
C GLN A 180 5.33 9.59 -15.90
N PHE A 181 5.89 8.67 -15.13
CA PHE A 181 7.25 8.81 -14.59
C PHE A 181 8.12 7.62 -15.00
N SER A 182 9.41 7.86 -15.11
CA SER A 182 10.42 6.84 -15.41
C SER A 182 11.69 7.13 -14.65
N VAL A 183 12.49 6.08 -14.41
CA VAL A 183 13.80 6.18 -13.77
C VAL A 183 14.87 5.72 -14.75
N GLY A 184 15.91 6.54 -14.90
CA GLY A 184 17.07 6.25 -15.74
C GLY A 184 18.07 5.32 -15.05
N PRO A 185 18.98 4.69 -15.81
CA PRO A 185 20.05 3.86 -15.25
C PRO A 185 21.06 4.66 -14.41
N ASP A 186 21.07 5.98 -14.56
CA ASP A 186 21.87 6.95 -13.81
C ASP A 186 21.16 7.47 -12.54
N GLY A 187 20.00 6.88 -12.22
CA GLY A 187 19.20 7.20 -11.03
C GLY A 187 18.35 8.46 -11.18
N TRP A 188 18.29 9.10 -12.34
CA TRP A 188 17.39 10.23 -12.55
C TRP A 188 15.94 9.77 -12.64
N LEU A 189 15.09 10.31 -11.76
CA LEU A 189 13.65 10.25 -11.89
C LEU A 189 13.19 11.41 -12.79
N TYR A 190 12.46 11.10 -13.85
CA TYR A 190 12.03 12.09 -14.84
C TYR A 190 10.62 11.83 -15.35
N LEU A 191 10.05 12.84 -15.98
CA LEU A 191 8.73 12.78 -16.60
C LEU A 191 8.77 12.07 -17.96
N SER A 192 8.01 10.98 -18.11
CA SER A 192 7.94 10.17 -19.35
C SER A 192 6.68 10.38 -20.17
N ALA A 193 5.65 11.02 -19.61
CA ALA A 193 4.43 11.41 -20.32
C ALA A 193 3.89 12.74 -19.79
N ALA A 194 3.04 13.42 -20.57
CA ALA A 194 2.41 14.66 -20.12
C ALA A 194 1.59 14.44 -18.84
N LEU A 195 1.61 15.45 -17.96
CA LEU A 195 0.78 15.48 -16.77
C LEU A 195 -0.55 16.18 -17.06
N ASP A 196 -1.58 15.76 -16.34
CA ASP A 196 -2.88 16.41 -16.30
C ASP A 196 -3.30 16.44 -14.83
N ARG A 197 -3.25 17.63 -14.22
CA ARG A 197 -3.55 17.79 -12.79
C ARG A 197 -5.01 17.43 -12.50
N GLU A 198 -5.92 17.71 -13.42
CA GLU A 198 -7.34 17.42 -13.26
C GLU A 198 -7.68 15.93 -13.37
N ALA A 199 -6.79 15.12 -13.96
CA ALA A 199 -6.98 13.67 -14.11
C ALA A 199 -6.47 12.84 -12.93
N ALA A 200 -5.68 13.41 -12.01
CA ALA A 200 -5.19 12.71 -10.82
C ALA A 200 -6.14 12.95 -9.63
N PRO A 201 -6.81 11.90 -9.08
CA PRO A 201 -7.51 12.06 -7.82
C PRO A 201 -6.49 12.30 -6.70
N LEU A 202 -6.65 13.41 -5.97
CA LEU A 202 -5.93 13.69 -4.73
C LEU A 202 -6.12 12.57 -3.69
#